data_AF-A0A1F1IBU6-F1
#
_entry.id   AF-A0A1F1IBU6-F1
#
_cell.length_a   1.000
_cell.length_b   1.000
_cell.length_c   1.000
_cell.angle_alpha   90.00
_cell.angle_beta   90.00
_cell.angle_gamma   90.00
#
_symmetry.space_group_name_H-M   'P 1'
#
loop_
_entity.id
_entity.type
_entity.pdbx_description
1 polymer ?
#
loop_
_entity_poly.entity_id
_entity_poly.type
_entity_poly.pdbx_seq_one_letter_code
_entity_poly.pdbx_strand_id
1 'polypeptide(L)'
;MTLGWQTPWLLDQLEPAAEAYTTYTRQLAVLLPRGRRRDRTVEDWRAWLPTDAGWQHRACPRCTMESTPPCPYQLAWLVPLLLSCPVHHCRLERHNGPVGYHDFWHVSPGRPEPRPVGAAIRSMDQRTWQALTTGSVALPRHRVHAGLWFRLLRTLLDELGATIIECGAPGRLTRQVWDRTGHPVRAGQGPWRPYEELSDQRQLQSLEAAATAIHLLETRAMTCPGREAEVFLPQPDISRDPGSTEQTTDPTAIRW
;
A
#
# COMPACT_ATOMS: atom_id res chain seq x y z
N MET A 1 6.10 27.34 22.39
CA MET A 1 5.84 25.90 22.20
C MET A 1 4.77 25.76 21.13
N THR A 2 5.15 25.47 19.90
CA THR A 2 4.21 25.19 18.81
C THR A 2 3.90 23.70 18.84
N LEU A 3 2.63 23.34 19.03
CA LEU A 3 2.15 21.97 18.92
C LEU A 3 2.37 21.51 17.47
N GLY A 4 3.47 20.79 17.23
CA GLY A 4 3.90 20.30 15.91
C GLY A 4 3.02 19.17 15.33
N TRP A 5 1.72 19.16 15.61
CA TRP A 5 0.79 18.11 15.16
C TRP A 5 -0.20 18.57 14.08
N GLN A 6 -0.39 19.87 13.85
CA GLN A 6 -1.16 20.34 12.70
C GLN A 6 -0.29 20.34 11.43
N THR A 7 -0.07 19.16 10.87
CA THR A 7 0.10 19.09 9.41
C THR A 7 -1.30 19.15 8.83
N PRO A 8 -1.67 20.14 8.00
CA PRO A 8 -2.99 20.18 7.38
C PRO A 8 -3.25 18.82 6.72
N TRP A 9 -4.34 18.15 7.11
CA TRP A 9 -4.72 16.92 6.45
C TRP A 9 -5.29 17.32 5.10
N LEU A 10 -4.85 16.67 4.02
CA LEU A 10 -5.40 16.95 2.69
C LEU A 10 -6.93 16.72 2.67
N LEU A 11 -7.41 15.84 3.55
CA LEU A 11 -8.83 15.56 3.72
C LEU A 11 -9.61 16.69 4.42
N ASP A 12 -8.93 17.75 4.91
CA ASP A 12 -9.59 18.87 5.58
C ASP A 12 -10.26 19.83 4.58
N GLN A 13 -9.95 19.75 3.28
CA GLN A 13 -10.51 20.61 2.24
C GLN A 13 -11.23 19.80 1.16
N LEU A 14 -12.51 20.11 0.93
CA LEU A 14 -13.34 19.47 -0.10
C LEU A 14 -12.90 19.82 -1.53
N GLU A 15 -12.33 21.01 -1.71
CA GLU A 15 -11.71 21.48 -2.95
C GLU A 15 -10.22 21.76 -2.69
N PRO A 16 -9.33 20.82 -2.98
CA PRO A 16 -7.91 20.98 -2.72
C PRO A 16 -7.24 21.93 -3.73
N ALA A 17 -6.23 22.69 -3.28
CA ALA A 17 -5.44 23.56 -4.15
C ALA A 17 -4.64 22.76 -5.21
N ALA A 18 -4.22 23.40 -6.30
CA ALA A 18 -3.51 22.72 -7.40
C ALA A 18 -2.20 22.04 -6.97
N GLU A 19 -1.52 22.58 -5.96
CA GLU A 19 -0.29 22.05 -5.35
C GLU A 19 -0.53 20.89 -4.36
N ALA A 20 -1.80 20.56 -4.06
CA ALA A 20 -2.18 19.51 -3.14
C ALA A 20 -1.58 18.15 -3.51
N TYR A 21 -1.57 17.83 -4.81
CA TYR A 21 -1.02 16.57 -5.33
C TYR A 21 0.42 16.37 -4.87
N THR A 22 1.26 17.35 -5.20
CA THR A 22 2.70 17.32 -4.91
C THR A 22 2.92 17.24 -3.41
N THR A 23 2.20 18.06 -2.64
CA THR A 23 2.29 18.07 -1.17
C THR A 23 1.93 16.71 -0.57
N TYR A 24 0.82 16.10 -1.00
CA TYR A 24 0.36 14.84 -0.42
C TYR A 24 1.23 13.64 -0.80
N THR A 25 1.69 13.57 -2.05
CA THR A 25 2.43 12.40 -2.58
C THR A 25 3.93 12.45 -2.29
N ARG A 26 4.49 13.63 -1.97
CA ARG A 26 5.94 13.85 -1.89
C ARG A 26 6.47 14.36 -0.55
N GLN A 27 5.60 14.62 0.43
CA GLN A 27 6.02 14.84 1.82
C GLN A 27 6.85 13.66 2.36
N LEU A 28 6.56 12.45 1.89
CA LEU A 28 7.24 11.21 2.26
C LEU A 28 8.00 10.63 1.06
N ALA A 29 8.96 9.76 1.36
CA ALA A 29 9.80 9.07 0.41
C ALA A 29 10.15 7.68 0.94
N VAL A 30 9.86 6.62 0.16
CA VAL A 30 10.00 5.23 0.60
C VAL A 30 11.02 4.49 -0.26
N LEU A 31 10.74 4.32 -1.55
CA LEU A 31 11.60 3.61 -2.50
C LEU A 31 12.67 4.50 -3.12
N LEU A 32 12.36 5.79 -3.30
CA LEU A 32 13.24 6.77 -3.93
C LEU A 32 13.71 7.80 -2.89
N PRO A 33 14.87 8.45 -3.06
CA PRO A 33 15.25 9.54 -2.17
C PRO A 33 14.37 10.77 -2.40
N ARG A 34 14.22 11.61 -1.36
CA ARG A 34 13.46 12.87 -1.44
C ARG A 34 13.99 13.78 -2.55
N GLY A 35 13.08 14.55 -3.16
CA GLY A 35 13.41 15.59 -4.14
C GLY A 35 13.70 15.11 -5.57
N ARG A 36 13.67 13.80 -5.85
CA ARG A 36 13.96 13.25 -7.19
C ARG A 36 12.81 13.32 -8.19
N ARG A 37 11.58 13.16 -7.71
CA ARG A 37 10.38 13.24 -8.54
C ARG A 37 10.15 14.68 -8.99
N ARG A 38 9.52 14.91 -10.14
CA ARG A 38 9.14 16.26 -10.61
C ARG A 38 7.88 16.73 -9.90
N ASP A 39 7.79 18.04 -9.63
CA ASP A 39 6.55 18.64 -9.13
C ASP A 39 5.50 18.57 -10.23
N ARG A 40 4.26 18.31 -9.81
CA ARG A 40 3.12 18.14 -10.72
C ARG A 40 1.91 18.83 -10.15
N THR A 41 1.21 19.53 -11.03
CA THR A 41 -0.11 20.09 -10.80
C THR A 41 -1.12 19.15 -11.45
N VAL A 42 -2.14 18.77 -10.68
CA VAL A 42 -3.25 17.96 -11.17
C VAL A 42 -4.52 18.74 -10.83
N GLU A 43 -5.22 19.19 -11.86
CA GLU A 43 -6.47 19.94 -11.71
C GLU A 43 -7.56 19.06 -11.09
N ASP A 44 -8.39 19.63 -10.22
CA ASP A 44 -9.50 18.98 -9.52
C ASP A 44 -9.13 17.68 -8.79
N TRP A 45 -7.87 17.55 -8.37
CA TRP A 45 -7.35 16.30 -7.84
C TRP A 45 -7.92 15.94 -6.46
N ARG A 46 -8.66 14.83 -6.40
CA ARG A 46 -9.17 14.26 -5.15
C ARG A 46 -8.46 12.96 -4.84
N ALA A 47 -7.72 12.92 -3.74
CA ALA A 47 -6.96 11.73 -3.36
C ALA A 47 -7.87 10.49 -3.25
N TRP A 48 -7.45 9.39 -3.88
CA TRP A 48 -8.12 8.09 -3.88
C TRP A 48 -9.47 8.01 -4.61
N LEU A 49 -10.04 9.12 -5.03
CA LEU A 49 -11.31 9.13 -5.75
C LEU A 49 -11.04 8.89 -7.24
N PRO A 50 -11.50 7.77 -7.83
CA PRO A 50 -11.34 7.56 -9.26
C PRO A 50 -12.06 8.65 -10.06
N THR A 51 -11.53 9.00 -11.23
CA THR A 51 -12.29 9.77 -12.23
C THR A 51 -13.41 8.90 -12.82
N ASP A 52 -14.32 9.48 -13.62
CA ASP A 52 -15.49 8.78 -14.19
C ASP A 52 -15.13 7.45 -14.90
N ALA A 53 -13.92 7.33 -15.45
CA ALA A 53 -13.44 6.12 -16.10
C ALA A 53 -12.96 5.00 -15.14
N GLY A 54 -12.79 5.29 -13.85
CA GLY A 54 -12.18 4.38 -12.86
C GLY A 54 -13.12 3.89 -11.76
N TRP A 55 -14.39 4.31 -11.76
CA TRP A 55 -15.38 3.76 -10.82
C TRP A 55 -15.71 2.33 -11.18
N GLN A 56 -15.45 1.41 -10.25
CA GLN A 56 -15.70 -0.01 -10.43
C GLN A 56 -16.48 -0.57 -9.25
N HIS A 57 -17.53 -1.32 -9.57
CA HIS A 57 -18.26 -2.06 -8.57
C HIS A 57 -17.58 -3.41 -8.40
N ARG A 58 -17.05 -3.63 -7.21
CA ARG A 58 -16.36 -4.86 -6.84
C ARG A 58 -17.06 -5.46 -5.63
N ALA A 59 -17.01 -6.77 -5.50
CA ALA A 59 -17.54 -7.42 -4.31
C ALA A 59 -16.70 -8.63 -3.95
N CYS A 60 -16.78 -9.02 -2.68
CA CYS A 60 -16.24 -10.29 -2.23
C CYS A 60 -17.22 -11.41 -2.59
N PRO A 61 -16.85 -12.39 -3.44
CA PRO A 61 -17.77 -13.48 -3.82
C PRO A 61 -18.23 -14.34 -2.62
N ARG A 62 -17.46 -14.38 -1.52
CA ARG A 62 -17.88 -15.06 -0.28
C ARG A 62 -18.83 -14.24 0.57
N CYS A 63 -18.59 -12.94 0.75
CA CYS A 63 -19.57 -12.07 1.41
C CYS A 63 -20.92 -12.15 0.71
N THR A 64 -20.94 -12.12 -0.63
CA THR A 64 -22.20 -12.24 -1.37
C THR A 64 -22.84 -13.61 -1.27
N MET A 65 -22.10 -14.68 -0.92
CA MET A 65 -22.67 -16.01 -0.67
C MET A 65 -23.35 -16.10 0.69
N GLU A 66 -22.68 -15.55 1.69
CA GLU A 66 -23.01 -15.74 3.09
C GLU A 66 -24.00 -14.68 3.59
N SER A 67 -24.31 -13.67 2.78
CA SER A 67 -25.25 -12.61 3.15
C SER A 67 -26.70 -13.05 3.02
N THR A 68 -27.52 -12.60 3.98
CA THR A 68 -28.98 -12.62 3.90
C THR A 68 -29.50 -11.21 3.68
N PRO A 69 -30.55 -10.99 2.87
CA PRO A 69 -31.11 -9.66 2.64
C PRO A 69 -31.50 -8.92 3.94
N PRO A 70 -31.30 -7.58 4.03
CA PRO A 70 -30.67 -6.74 3.02
C PRO A 70 -29.14 -6.94 2.98
N CYS A 71 -28.57 -6.90 1.77
CA CYS A 71 -27.15 -7.13 1.50
C CYS A 71 -26.45 -5.78 1.18
N PRO A 72 -26.15 -4.93 2.18
CA PRO A 72 -25.64 -3.59 1.94
C PRO A 72 -24.22 -3.62 1.40
N TYR A 73 -23.98 -2.84 0.34
CA TYR A 73 -22.68 -2.75 -0.29
C TYR A 73 -21.64 -2.07 0.61
N GLN A 74 -20.43 -2.64 0.72
CA GLN A 74 -19.34 -2.01 1.48
C GLN A 74 -18.67 -0.90 0.66
N LEU A 75 -18.66 0.34 1.18
CA LEU A 75 -18.00 1.48 0.52
C LEU A 75 -16.52 1.22 0.20
N ALA A 76 -15.83 0.44 1.03
CA ALA A 76 -14.44 0.05 0.80
C ALA A 76 -14.24 -0.78 -0.50
N TRP A 77 -15.30 -1.35 -1.07
CA TRP A 77 -15.22 -2.02 -2.36
C TRP A 77 -15.35 -1.06 -3.56
N LEU A 78 -15.96 0.13 -3.39
CA LEU A 78 -16.07 1.14 -4.47
C LEU A 78 -14.71 1.75 -4.80
N VAL A 79 -13.89 2.00 -3.78
CA VAL A 79 -12.62 2.74 -3.94
C VAL A 79 -11.46 1.76 -4.13
N PRO A 80 -10.54 1.99 -5.09
CA PRO A 80 -9.38 1.12 -5.34
C PRO A 80 -8.31 1.32 -4.25
N LEU A 81 -8.64 0.89 -3.02
CA LEU A 81 -7.77 0.92 -1.84
C LEU A 81 -7.39 -0.48 -1.37
N LEU A 82 -8.21 -1.48 -1.73
CA LEU A 82 -8.10 -2.87 -1.31
C LEU A 82 -8.17 -3.77 -2.53
N LEU A 83 -7.37 -4.83 -2.53
CA LEU A 83 -7.43 -5.87 -3.57
C LEU A 83 -8.22 -7.10 -3.11
N SER A 84 -8.39 -7.28 -1.81
CA SER A 84 -9.02 -8.42 -1.17
C SER A 84 -10.02 -8.04 -0.11
N CYS A 85 -10.92 -8.98 0.19
CA CYS A 85 -11.87 -8.85 1.27
C CYS A 85 -11.14 -8.88 2.63
N PRO A 86 -11.38 -7.91 3.52
CA PRO A 86 -10.76 -7.91 4.85
C PRO A 86 -11.24 -9.05 5.76
N VAL A 87 -12.37 -9.68 5.43
CA VAL A 87 -12.96 -10.80 6.18
C VAL A 87 -12.54 -12.14 5.58
N HIS A 88 -12.80 -12.36 4.28
CA HIS A 88 -12.57 -13.66 3.63
C HIS A 88 -11.21 -13.80 2.98
N HIS A 89 -10.46 -12.70 2.82
CA HIS A 89 -9.13 -12.66 2.19
C HIS A 89 -9.06 -13.25 0.77
N CYS A 90 -10.20 -13.31 0.08
CA CYS A 90 -10.25 -13.57 -1.34
C CYS A 90 -10.23 -12.25 -2.11
N ARG A 91 -9.81 -12.30 -3.37
CA ARG A 91 -9.77 -11.17 -4.28
C ARG A 91 -11.16 -10.54 -4.42
N LEU A 92 -11.22 -9.23 -4.44
CA LEU A 92 -12.43 -8.50 -4.80
C LEU A 92 -12.62 -8.61 -6.31
N GLU A 93 -13.79 -9.08 -6.72
CA GLU A 93 -14.11 -9.34 -8.12
C GLU A 93 -15.08 -8.29 -8.65
N ARG A 94 -14.96 -7.94 -9.93
CA ARG A 94 -15.83 -6.94 -10.55
C ARG A 94 -17.22 -7.49 -10.79
N HIS A 95 -18.23 -6.63 -10.65
CA HIS A 95 -19.58 -6.93 -11.10
C HIS A 95 -20.19 -5.74 -11.83
N ASN A 96 -21.15 -6.03 -12.71
CA ASN A 96 -21.85 -5.03 -13.52
C ASN A 96 -23.23 -4.67 -12.90
N GLY A 97 -23.39 -4.92 -11.61
CA GLY A 97 -24.65 -4.66 -10.89
C GLY A 97 -24.79 -3.21 -10.43
N PRO A 98 -26.00 -2.79 -10.02
CA PRO A 98 -26.22 -1.46 -9.46
C PRO A 98 -25.43 -1.24 -8.16
N VAL A 99 -25.10 0.02 -7.88
CA VAL A 99 -24.49 0.43 -6.60
C VAL A 99 -25.53 0.31 -5.49
N GLY A 100 -25.12 -0.19 -4.32
CA GLY A 100 -25.92 -0.16 -3.09
C GLY A 100 -26.27 -1.52 -2.51
N TYR A 101 -26.38 -2.55 -3.34
CA TYR A 101 -26.62 -3.93 -2.90
C TYR A 101 -25.67 -4.91 -3.59
N HIS A 102 -25.13 -5.87 -2.84
CA HIS A 102 -24.20 -6.88 -3.37
C HIS A 102 -24.85 -8.25 -3.60
N ASP A 103 -26.18 -8.33 -3.62
CA ASP A 103 -26.91 -9.55 -3.92
C ASP A 103 -26.95 -9.90 -5.42
N PHE A 104 -26.36 -9.07 -6.28
CA PHE A 104 -26.30 -9.25 -7.74
C PHE A 104 -25.89 -10.67 -8.17
N TRP A 105 -24.91 -11.28 -7.49
CA TRP A 105 -24.45 -12.62 -7.83
C TRP A 105 -25.34 -13.75 -7.28
N HIS A 106 -26.33 -13.51 -6.40
CA HIS A 106 -27.30 -14.55 -6.00
C HIS A 106 -28.16 -15.01 -7.17
N VAL A 107 -28.42 -14.11 -8.11
CA VAL A 107 -29.33 -14.33 -9.25
C VAL A 107 -28.62 -14.41 -10.60
N SER A 108 -27.31 -14.10 -10.65
CA SER A 108 -26.54 -14.09 -11.90
C SER A 108 -25.81 -15.41 -12.17
N PRO A 109 -26.03 -16.08 -13.32
CA PRO A 109 -25.16 -17.17 -13.76
C PRO A 109 -23.74 -16.65 -14.06
N GLY A 110 -22.71 -17.43 -13.74
CA GLY A 110 -21.31 -17.04 -13.99
C GLY A 110 -20.65 -16.24 -12.86
N ARG A 111 -21.05 -16.47 -11.60
CA ARG A 111 -20.38 -15.91 -10.42
C ARG A 111 -18.89 -16.30 -10.39
N PRO A 112 -17.97 -15.37 -10.07
CA PRO A 112 -16.56 -15.71 -9.92
C PRO A 112 -16.32 -16.57 -8.67
N GLU A 113 -15.49 -17.60 -8.83
CA GLU A 113 -15.02 -18.39 -7.68
C GLU A 113 -14.12 -17.55 -6.76
N PRO A 114 -14.22 -17.70 -5.42
CA PRO A 114 -13.34 -17.01 -4.50
C PRO A 114 -11.87 -17.41 -4.70
N ARG A 115 -11.05 -16.48 -5.20
CA ARG A 115 -9.61 -16.69 -5.37
C ARG A 115 -8.84 -16.11 -4.19
N PRO A 116 -8.00 -16.88 -3.48
CA PRO A 116 -7.19 -16.34 -2.39
C PRO A 116 -6.16 -15.33 -2.93
N VAL A 117 -5.82 -14.33 -2.12
CA VAL A 117 -4.68 -13.44 -2.41
C VAL A 117 -3.43 -13.85 -1.64
N GLY A 118 -2.26 -13.53 -2.22
CA GLY A 118 -0.96 -13.75 -1.60
C GLY A 118 -0.75 -12.94 -0.32
N ALA A 119 0.26 -13.33 0.47
CA ALA A 119 0.54 -12.76 1.79
C ALA A 119 0.80 -11.24 1.74
N ALA A 120 1.57 -10.76 0.76
CA ALA A 120 1.87 -9.33 0.61
C ALA A 120 0.60 -8.47 0.47
N ILE A 121 -0.32 -8.90 -0.42
CA ILE A 121 -1.60 -8.23 -0.64
C ILE A 121 -2.44 -8.27 0.64
N ARG A 122 -2.58 -9.46 1.24
CA ARG A 122 -3.36 -9.65 2.46
C ARG A 122 -2.90 -8.73 3.59
N SER A 123 -1.59 -8.64 3.83
CA SER A 123 -1.03 -7.79 4.88
C SER A 123 -1.25 -6.30 4.60
N MET A 124 -1.08 -5.85 3.35
CA MET A 124 -1.37 -4.46 2.97
C MET A 124 -2.87 -4.14 3.13
N ASP A 125 -3.75 -5.02 2.64
CA ASP A 125 -5.19 -4.82 2.70
C ASP A 125 -5.71 -4.85 4.15
N GLN A 126 -5.18 -5.73 5.00
CA GLN A 126 -5.51 -5.76 6.42
C GLN A 126 -5.12 -4.45 7.13
N ARG A 127 -3.97 -3.86 6.77
CA ARG A 127 -3.53 -2.56 7.30
C ARG A 127 -4.41 -1.42 6.80
N THR A 128 -4.76 -1.40 5.52
CA THR A 128 -5.71 -0.44 4.97
C THR A 128 -7.08 -0.56 5.63
N TRP A 129 -7.54 -1.79 5.90
CA TRP A 129 -8.78 -2.02 6.63
C TRP A 129 -8.72 -1.51 8.07
N GLN A 130 -7.60 -1.75 8.79
CA GLN A 130 -7.38 -1.17 10.12
C GLN A 130 -7.41 0.37 10.08
N ALA A 131 -6.81 0.99 9.06
CA ALA A 131 -6.83 2.44 8.89
C ALA A 131 -8.27 2.97 8.78
N LEU A 132 -9.09 2.32 7.94
CA LEU A 132 -10.48 2.70 7.68
C LEU A 132 -11.40 2.50 8.90
N THR A 133 -11.19 1.43 9.66
CA THR A 133 -12.12 1.02 10.73
C THR A 133 -11.69 1.46 12.13
N THR A 134 -10.41 1.69 12.36
CA THR A 134 -9.85 1.99 13.69
C THR A 134 -9.11 3.32 13.76
N GLY A 135 -8.89 4.01 12.64
CA GLY A 135 -8.13 5.26 12.58
C GLY A 135 -6.62 5.10 12.76
N SER A 136 -6.10 3.88 12.84
CA SER A 136 -4.66 3.60 13.03
C SER A 136 -4.23 2.28 12.42
N VAL A 137 -2.94 2.11 12.17
CA VAL A 137 -2.36 0.93 11.54
C VAL A 137 -1.20 0.41 12.35
N ALA A 138 -1.19 -0.91 12.62
CA ALA A 138 -0.04 -1.60 13.17
C ALA A 138 0.99 -1.92 12.07
N LEU A 139 2.19 -1.40 12.24
CA LEU A 139 3.39 -1.69 11.45
C LEU A 139 4.41 -2.42 12.34
N PRO A 140 5.44 -3.07 11.77
CA PRO A 140 6.30 -3.97 12.54
C PRO A 140 6.97 -3.34 13.78
N ARG A 141 7.23 -2.03 13.76
CA ARG A 141 7.87 -1.28 14.85
C ARG A 141 7.01 -0.18 15.44
N HIS A 142 5.90 0.16 14.80
CA HIS A 142 5.18 1.41 15.05
C HIS A 142 3.67 1.21 14.91
N ARG A 143 2.91 2.03 15.63
CA ARG A 143 1.52 2.29 15.30
C ARG A 143 1.43 3.67 14.67
N VAL A 144 0.85 3.76 13.48
CA VAL A 144 0.73 5.02 12.74
C VAL A 144 -0.73 5.44 12.61
N HIS A 145 -0.99 6.75 12.52
CA HIS A 145 -2.31 7.28 12.22
C HIS A 145 -2.76 6.88 10.80
N ALA A 146 -4.06 6.66 10.59
CA ALA A 146 -4.62 6.29 9.30
C ALA A 146 -4.20 7.23 8.16
N GLY A 147 -4.22 8.55 8.40
CA GLY A 147 -3.80 9.51 7.38
C GLY A 147 -2.31 9.41 7.00
N LEU A 148 -1.42 8.99 7.91
CA LEU A 148 -0.03 8.71 7.58
C LEU A 148 0.08 7.43 6.74
N TRP A 149 -0.70 6.38 7.06
CA TRP A 149 -0.77 5.17 6.25
C TRP A 149 -1.18 5.47 4.80
N PHE A 150 -2.25 6.23 4.59
CA PHE A 150 -2.69 6.60 3.24
C PHE A 150 -1.63 7.45 2.51
N ARG A 151 -0.94 8.39 3.19
CA ARG A 151 0.17 9.12 2.55
C ARG A 151 1.31 8.19 2.13
N LEU A 152 1.71 7.24 3.00
CA LEU A 152 2.75 6.26 2.67
C LEU A 152 2.34 5.40 1.46
N LEU A 153 1.11 4.91 1.43
CA LEU A 153 0.61 4.12 0.30
C LEU A 153 0.57 4.96 -0.99
N ARG A 154 0.12 6.22 -0.92
CA ARG A 154 0.09 7.08 -2.10
C ARG A 154 1.50 7.43 -2.58
N THR A 155 2.45 7.65 -1.67
CA THR A 155 3.87 7.84 -1.99
C THR A 155 4.44 6.62 -2.71
N LEU A 156 4.17 5.41 -2.23
CA LEU A 156 4.59 4.16 -2.90
C LEU A 156 4.04 4.07 -4.32
N LEU A 157 2.74 4.33 -4.51
CA LEU A 157 2.11 4.30 -5.82
C LEU A 157 2.72 5.33 -6.78
N ASP A 158 3.01 6.54 -6.29
CA ASP A 158 3.65 7.60 -7.07
C ASP A 158 5.12 7.28 -7.43
N GLU A 159 5.89 6.71 -6.48
CA GLU A 159 7.28 6.28 -6.71
C GLU A 159 7.38 5.10 -7.68
N LEU A 160 6.46 4.13 -7.59
CA LEU A 160 6.37 3.01 -8.53
C LEU A 160 5.92 3.45 -9.93
N GLY A 161 5.20 4.58 -10.02
CA GLY A 161 4.80 5.24 -11.26
C GLY A 161 5.84 6.22 -11.83
N ALA A 162 6.94 6.49 -11.12
CA ALA A 162 7.94 7.46 -11.52
C ALA A 162 8.66 7.07 -12.83
N THR A 163 9.01 8.08 -13.64
CA THR A 163 9.74 7.87 -14.89
C THR A 163 11.20 7.47 -14.64
N ILE A 164 11.88 6.96 -15.66
CA ILE A 164 13.30 6.58 -15.55
C ILE A 164 14.20 7.76 -15.14
N ILE A 165 13.89 8.96 -15.62
CA ILE A 165 14.62 10.20 -15.30
C ILE A 165 14.49 10.52 -13.82
N GLU A 166 13.26 10.42 -13.28
CA GLU A 166 12.98 10.69 -11.86
C GLU A 166 13.58 9.63 -10.96
N CYS A 167 13.52 8.37 -11.37
CA CYS A 167 14.09 7.27 -10.61
C CYS A 167 15.61 7.38 -10.45
N GLY A 168 16.34 7.83 -11.47
CA GLY A 168 17.81 7.85 -11.48
C GLY A 168 18.42 6.47 -11.18
N ALA A 169 19.61 6.45 -10.54
CA ALA A 169 20.28 5.22 -10.15
C ALA A 169 19.46 4.29 -9.20
N PRO A 170 18.62 4.82 -8.28
CA PRO A 170 17.66 4.01 -7.52
C PRO A 170 16.58 3.30 -8.33
N GLY A 171 16.39 3.61 -9.62
CA GLY A 171 15.35 2.99 -10.46
C GLY A 171 15.41 1.49 -10.63
N ARG A 172 16.55 0.86 -10.30
CA ARG A 172 16.64 -0.60 -10.22
C ARG A 172 15.72 -1.19 -9.13
N LEU A 173 15.47 -0.46 -8.05
CA LEU A 173 14.64 -0.92 -6.94
C LEU A 173 13.16 -0.98 -7.34
N THR A 174 12.67 0.06 -8.02
CA THR A 174 11.29 0.04 -8.54
C THR A 174 11.12 -1.05 -9.59
N ARG A 175 12.10 -1.27 -10.49
CA ARG A 175 12.08 -2.41 -11.42
C ARG A 175 12.05 -3.75 -10.70
N GLN A 176 12.87 -3.95 -9.67
CA GLN A 176 12.87 -5.17 -8.87
C GLN A 176 11.49 -5.46 -8.26
N VAL A 177 10.75 -4.43 -7.82
CA VAL A 177 9.35 -4.61 -7.38
C VAL A 177 8.46 -5.09 -8.53
N TRP A 178 8.51 -4.42 -9.67
CA TRP A 178 7.70 -4.79 -10.85
C TRP A 178 8.01 -6.22 -11.33
N ASP A 179 9.29 -6.60 -11.41
CA ASP A 179 9.73 -7.94 -11.80
C ASP A 179 9.14 -9.02 -10.87
N ARG A 180 9.06 -8.75 -9.56
CA ARG A 180 8.46 -9.66 -8.57
C ARG A 180 6.96 -9.83 -8.73
N THR A 181 6.27 -8.80 -9.23
CA THR A 181 4.84 -8.89 -9.52
C THR A 181 4.53 -9.58 -10.86
N GLY A 182 5.51 -9.64 -11.77
CA GLY A 182 5.31 -10.09 -13.14
C GLY A 182 4.56 -9.08 -14.04
N HIS A 183 4.26 -7.87 -13.53
CA HIS A 183 3.62 -6.81 -14.32
C HIS A 183 4.66 -5.94 -15.03
N PRO A 184 4.30 -5.29 -16.15
CA PRO A 184 5.17 -4.32 -16.80
C PRO A 184 5.51 -3.17 -15.85
N VAL A 185 6.72 -2.63 -15.97
CA VAL A 185 7.17 -1.44 -15.21
C VAL A 185 6.15 -0.31 -15.33
N ARG A 186 5.83 0.33 -14.21
CA ARG A 186 4.80 1.38 -14.09
C ARG A 186 3.41 0.90 -14.53
N ALA A 187 3.08 -0.39 -14.35
CA ALA A 187 1.86 -1.02 -14.88
C ALA A 187 1.67 -0.79 -16.39
N GLY A 188 2.76 -0.62 -17.14
CA GLY A 188 2.72 -0.34 -18.58
C GLY A 188 2.21 1.06 -18.93
N GLN A 189 2.32 2.04 -18.03
CA GLN A 189 2.05 3.44 -18.34
C GLN A 189 3.10 4.01 -19.29
N GLY A 190 2.66 4.63 -20.39
CA GLY A 190 3.50 5.46 -21.25
C GLY A 190 3.74 6.82 -20.59
N PRO A 191 2.87 7.82 -20.82
CA PRO A 191 2.89 9.07 -20.07
C PRO A 191 2.56 8.81 -18.59
N TRP A 192 3.12 9.64 -17.72
CA TRP A 192 2.75 9.64 -16.31
C TRP A 192 1.31 10.13 -16.16
N ARG A 193 0.55 9.50 -15.26
CA ARG A 193 -0.79 9.91 -14.82
C ARG A 193 -0.90 9.71 -13.31
N PRO A 194 -1.73 10.51 -12.60
CA PRO A 194 -2.07 10.22 -11.22
C PRO A 194 -2.78 8.87 -11.13
N TYR A 195 -2.67 8.21 -9.97
CA TYR A 195 -3.27 6.90 -9.72
C TYR A 195 -4.77 6.87 -10.02
N GLU A 196 -5.45 7.96 -9.68
CA GLU A 196 -6.89 8.17 -9.83
C GLU A 196 -7.36 8.19 -11.30
N GLU A 197 -6.48 8.51 -12.25
CA GLU A 197 -6.75 8.51 -13.70
C GLU A 197 -6.34 7.20 -14.40
N LEU A 198 -5.69 6.29 -13.69
CA LEU A 198 -5.30 5.02 -14.29
C LEU A 198 -6.53 4.18 -14.57
N SER A 199 -6.47 3.36 -15.62
CA SER A 199 -7.43 2.28 -15.74
C SER A 199 -7.30 1.39 -14.51
N ASP A 200 -8.38 1.11 -13.81
CA ASP A 200 -8.79 -0.24 -13.49
C ASP A 200 -7.69 -1.31 -13.35
N GLN A 201 -7.26 -1.93 -14.45
CA GLN A 201 -6.24 -2.96 -14.43
C GLN A 201 -4.91 -2.41 -13.90
N ARG A 202 -4.51 -1.21 -14.34
CA ARG A 202 -3.30 -0.54 -13.88
C ARG A 202 -3.39 -0.13 -12.41
N GLN A 203 -4.56 0.31 -11.93
CA GLN A 203 -4.79 0.59 -10.51
C GLN A 203 -4.56 -0.66 -9.64
N LEU A 204 -5.09 -1.81 -10.08
CA LEU A 204 -4.89 -3.09 -9.40
C LEU A 204 -3.41 -3.51 -9.43
N GLN A 205 -2.77 -3.45 -10.59
CA GLN A 205 -1.35 -3.79 -10.75
C GLN A 205 -0.44 -2.90 -9.90
N SER A 206 -0.73 -1.59 -9.83
CA SER A 206 0.01 -0.66 -8.98
C SER A 206 -0.17 -0.95 -7.49
N LEU A 207 -1.36 -1.33 -7.03
CA LEU A 207 -1.57 -1.79 -5.64
C LEU A 207 -0.84 -3.10 -5.35
N GLU A 208 -0.82 -4.04 -6.30
CA GLU A 208 -0.06 -5.29 -6.15
C GLU A 208 1.44 -5.02 -6.03
N ALA A 209 1.96 -4.07 -6.81
CA ALA A 209 3.34 -3.59 -6.70
C ALA A 209 3.60 -2.88 -5.36
N ALA A 210 2.68 -2.05 -4.87
CA ALA A 210 2.81 -1.42 -3.55
C ALA A 210 2.83 -2.45 -2.41
N ALA A 211 1.94 -3.44 -2.45
CA ALA A 211 1.91 -4.54 -1.50
C ALA A 211 3.23 -5.32 -1.51
N THR A 212 3.75 -5.60 -2.70
CA THR A 212 5.03 -6.30 -2.90
C THR A 212 6.20 -5.47 -2.35
N ALA A 213 6.23 -4.17 -2.60
CA ALA A 213 7.26 -3.28 -2.06
C ALA A 213 7.27 -3.26 -0.52
N ILE A 214 6.09 -3.13 0.10
CA ILE A 214 5.93 -3.20 1.56
C ILE A 214 6.46 -4.53 2.08
N HIS A 215 6.07 -5.64 1.46
CA HIS A 215 6.53 -6.97 1.88
C HIS A 215 8.04 -7.15 1.77
N LEU A 216 8.68 -6.63 0.70
CA LEU A 216 10.13 -6.70 0.53
C LEU A 216 10.89 -5.86 1.58
N LEU A 217 10.33 -4.72 2.01
CA LEU A 217 10.87 -3.93 3.12
C LEU A 217 10.69 -4.66 4.46
N GLU A 218 9.49 -5.19 4.72
CA GLU A 218 9.15 -5.91 5.95
C GLU A 218 9.97 -7.20 6.15
N THR A 219 10.44 -7.80 5.06
CA THR A 219 11.29 -9.00 5.10
C THR A 219 12.79 -8.69 4.99
N ARG A 220 13.17 -7.40 4.89
CA ARG A 220 14.55 -6.95 4.58
C ARG A 220 15.12 -7.51 3.28
N ALA A 221 14.28 -8.05 2.39
CA ALA A 221 14.69 -8.49 1.05
C ALA A 221 15.06 -7.30 0.13
N MET A 222 14.72 -6.08 0.55
CA MET A 222 15.08 -4.84 -0.11
C MET A 222 15.40 -3.76 0.91
N THR A 223 16.43 -2.96 0.64
CA THR A 223 16.72 -1.72 1.38
C THR A 223 16.58 -0.55 0.42
N CYS A 224 15.87 0.50 0.83
CA CYS A 224 15.56 1.65 0.00
C CYS A 224 16.12 2.95 0.59
N PRO A 225 16.51 3.93 -0.25
CA PRO A 225 17.07 5.21 0.18
C PRO A 225 16.02 6.22 0.68
N GLY A 226 14.73 5.91 0.62
CA GLY A 226 13.69 6.80 1.12
C GLY A 226 13.71 6.86 2.65
N ARG A 227 13.59 8.08 3.20
CA ARG A 227 13.66 8.32 4.66
C ARG A 227 12.60 7.53 5.42
N GLU A 228 11.41 7.34 4.84
CA GLU A 228 10.30 6.66 5.46
C GLU A 228 10.29 5.14 5.22
N ALA A 229 11.30 4.58 4.54
CA ALA A 229 11.43 3.13 4.37
C ALA A 229 11.54 2.38 5.72
N GLU A 230 12.17 3.01 6.71
CA GLU A 230 12.39 2.43 8.05
C GLU A 230 11.09 2.08 8.78
N VAL A 231 10.00 2.78 8.46
CA VAL A 231 8.67 2.58 9.05
C VAL A 231 8.14 1.16 8.79
N PHE A 232 8.61 0.52 7.71
CA PHE A 232 8.24 -0.85 7.32
C PHE A 232 9.24 -1.91 7.79
N LEU A 233 10.41 -1.55 8.32
CA LEU A 233 11.42 -2.55 8.68
C LEU A 233 10.96 -3.39 9.88
N PRO A 234 11.23 -4.71 9.90
CA PRO A 234 10.85 -5.56 11.02
C PRO A 234 11.67 -5.20 12.26
N GLN A 235 11.18 -5.60 13.45
CA GLN A 235 11.89 -5.36 14.70
C GLN A 235 13.36 -5.84 14.59
N PRO A 236 14.34 -5.05 15.07
CA PRO A 236 15.73 -5.50 15.08
C PRO A 236 15.81 -6.84 15.83
N ASP A 237 16.59 -7.77 15.29
CA ASP A 237 16.86 -9.01 16.00
C ASP A 237 17.80 -8.67 17.16
N ILE A 238 17.24 -8.64 18.37
CA ILE A 238 18.00 -8.44 19.61
C ILE A 238 18.19 -9.80 20.28
N SER A 239 18.57 -10.83 19.51
CA SER A 239 19.24 -12.00 20.10
C SER A 239 20.54 -11.51 20.74
N ARG A 240 20.48 -11.19 22.03
CA ARG A 240 21.68 -10.95 22.83
C ARG A 240 22.48 -12.25 22.82
N ASP A 241 23.72 -12.17 22.33
CA ASP A 241 24.73 -13.18 22.61
C ASP A 241 24.72 -13.42 24.14
N PRO A 242 24.48 -14.64 24.64
CA PRO A 242 24.46 -14.92 26.08
C PRO A 242 25.80 -14.63 26.77
N GLY A 243 26.82 -14.21 26.03
CA GLY A 243 28.16 -14.01 26.52
C GLY A 243 28.87 -15.35 26.49
N SER A 244 30.03 -15.39 25.83
CA SER A 244 30.93 -16.51 26.02
C SER A 244 31.41 -16.47 27.47
N THR A 245 31.23 -17.57 28.21
CA THR A 245 31.88 -17.73 29.52
C THR A 245 33.37 -17.49 29.34
N GLU A 246 33.93 -16.51 30.04
CA GLU A 246 35.38 -16.35 30.13
C GLU A 246 35.96 -17.70 30.53
N GLN A 247 36.77 -18.28 29.64
CA GLN A 247 37.60 -19.41 30.00
C GLN A 247 38.48 -18.92 31.14
N THR A 248 38.13 -19.33 32.37
CA THR A 248 39.00 -19.17 33.53
C THR A 248 40.29 -19.88 33.17
N THR A 249 41.31 -19.12 32.81
CA THR A 249 42.68 -19.60 32.69
C THR A 249 43.06 -20.10 34.07
N ASP A 250 43.09 -21.42 34.22
CA ASP A 250 43.59 -22.09 35.41
C ASP A 250 45.04 -21.63 35.65
N PRO A 251 45.35 -20.91 36.74
CA PRO A 251 46.69 -20.42 37.02
C PRO A 251 47.70 -21.53 37.35
N THR A 252 47.30 -22.81 37.37
CA THR A 252 48.19 -23.92 37.74
C THR A 252 48.78 -24.72 36.58
N ALA A 253 48.62 -24.29 35.33
CA ALA A 253 49.35 -24.86 34.20
C ALA A 253 50.83 -24.38 34.13
N ILE A 254 51.58 -24.51 35.23
CA ILE A 254 53.04 -24.55 35.20
C ILE A 254 53.42 -26.03 35.05
N ARG A 255 53.74 -26.44 33.83
CA ARG A 255 54.45 -27.71 33.59
C ARG A 255 55.95 -27.44 33.54
N TRP A 256 56.65 -28.16 34.40
CA TRP A 256 58.10 -28.34 34.46
C TRP A 256 58.65 -28.92 33.15
#